data_AF-A0A956R398-F1
#
_entry.id   AF-A0A956R398-F1
#
_cell.length_a   1.000
_cell.length_b   1.000
_cell.length_c   1.000
_cell.angle_alpha   90.00
_cell.angle_beta   90.00
_cell.angle_gamma   90.00
#
_symmetry.space_group_name_H-M   'P 1'
#
loop_
_entity.id
_entity.type
_entity.pdbx_description
1 polymer ?
#
loop_
_entity_poly.entity_id
_entity_poly.type
_entity_poly.pdbx_seq_one_letter_code
_entity_poly.pdbx_strand_id
1 'polypeptide(L)'
;MINKEDGRAKAREDWAAGQAFVMVGDELPRGGPRLDDSRPFYRASLAGVDWAEDFCRDYNAEIEALIARDGIPDWAPGKRRPSDAECLALLEAGEPAGDLGEARALLQRVLDEWAWATREPPKVVFDAARSVVVIGRTIASSGEVWIDLLDVRGGEYMCHLELKPG
;
A
#
# COMPACT_ATOMS: atom_id res chain seq x y z
N MET A 1 -5.35 11.34 33.68
CA MET A 1 -4.16 11.92 33.03
C MET A 1 -3.89 11.04 31.83
N ILE A 2 -4.24 11.48 30.62
CA ILE A 2 -4.04 10.69 29.40
C ILE A 2 -2.53 10.68 29.16
N ASN A 3 -1.93 9.49 29.19
CA ASN A 3 -0.51 9.32 28.89
C ASN A 3 -0.31 9.77 27.44
N LYS A 4 0.30 10.95 27.24
CA LYS A 4 0.69 11.40 25.91
C LYS A 4 1.77 10.43 25.45
N GLU A 5 1.41 9.42 24.67
CA GLU A 5 2.42 8.68 23.93
C GLU A 5 3.16 9.70 23.07
N ASP A 6 4.44 9.89 23.34
CA ASP A 6 5.29 10.81 22.60
C ASP A 6 5.37 10.30 21.15
N GLY A 7 4.68 10.99 20.23
CA GLY A 7 4.63 10.61 18.82
C GLY A 7 6.03 10.42 18.23
N ARG A 8 7.05 11.14 18.71
CA ARG A 8 8.44 10.96 18.26
C ARG A 8 9.04 9.65 18.76
N ALA A 9 8.78 9.28 20.00
CA ALA A 9 9.25 8.01 20.56
C ALA A 9 8.62 6.84 19.79
N LYS A 10 7.32 6.91 19.51
CA LYS A 10 6.62 5.89 18.73
C LYS A 10 7.12 5.83 17.28
N ALA A 11 7.35 6.98 16.64
CA ALA A 11 7.92 7.03 15.28
C ALA A 11 9.28 6.31 15.19
N ARG A 12 10.15 6.48 16.19
CA ARG A 12 11.46 5.78 16.23
C ARG A 12 11.32 4.28 16.45
N GLU A 13 10.39 3.87 17.30
CA GLU A 13 10.09 2.46 17.54
C GLU A 13 9.58 1.80 16.26
N ASP A 14 8.59 2.41 15.60
CA ASP A 14 8.02 1.90 14.35
C ASP A 14 9.06 1.86 13.23
N TRP A 15 9.91 2.89 13.14
CA TRP A 15 11.02 2.92 12.19
C TRP A 15 11.99 1.75 12.42
N ALA A 16 12.40 1.51 13.67
CA ALA A 16 13.29 0.42 14.02
C ALA A 16 12.66 -0.96 13.77
N ALA A 17 11.34 -1.07 13.92
CA ALA A 17 10.57 -2.28 13.63
C ALA A 17 10.27 -2.49 12.13
N GLY A 18 10.51 -1.49 11.28
CA GLY A 18 10.18 -1.54 9.86
C GLY A 18 8.68 -1.40 9.57
N GLN A 19 7.98 -0.63 10.40
CA GLN A 19 6.53 -0.46 10.40
C GLN A 19 6.13 1.04 10.47
N ALA A 20 6.93 1.94 9.91
CA ALA A 20 6.57 3.36 9.91
C ALA A 20 5.35 3.65 9.02
N PHE A 21 4.57 4.65 9.43
CA PHE A 21 3.38 5.11 8.75
C PHE A 21 3.41 6.62 8.46
N VAL A 22 2.46 7.09 7.65
CA VAL A 22 1.99 8.47 7.64
C VAL A 22 0.72 8.50 8.50
N MET A 23 0.82 9.09 9.68
CA MET A 23 -0.30 9.16 10.62
C MET A 23 -1.24 10.31 10.22
N VAL A 24 -2.54 10.03 10.16
CA VAL A 24 -3.57 11.03 9.85
C VAL A 24 -4.65 11.05 10.93
N GLY A 25 -5.16 12.25 11.22
CA GLY A 25 -6.26 12.43 12.17
C GLY A 25 -7.65 12.12 11.58
N ASP A 26 -7.75 11.90 10.28
CA ASP A 26 -9.01 11.67 9.58
C ASP A 26 -9.27 10.19 9.29
N GLU A 27 -10.53 9.83 9.07
CA GLU A 27 -10.91 8.48 8.68
C GLU A 27 -10.33 8.12 7.30
N LEU A 28 -9.80 6.90 7.18
CA LEU A 28 -9.35 6.37 5.91
C LEU A 28 -10.47 5.56 5.23
N PRO A 29 -10.56 5.60 3.88
CA PRO A 29 -11.49 4.75 3.16
C PRO A 29 -11.23 3.27 3.49
N ARG A 30 -12.31 2.52 3.74
CA ARG A 30 -12.23 1.08 4.00
C ARG A 30 -11.91 0.35 2.71
N GLY A 31 -10.92 -0.56 2.76
CA GLY A 31 -10.58 -1.43 1.62
C GLY A 31 -9.93 -0.71 0.43
N GLY A 32 -9.61 0.58 0.53
CA GLY A 32 -8.92 1.31 -0.54
C GLY A 32 -7.39 1.26 -0.42
N PRO A 33 -6.68 1.80 -1.42
CA PRO A 33 -5.25 2.07 -1.38
C PRO A 33 -4.79 2.68 -0.06
N ARG A 34 -3.74 2.10 0.51
CA ARG A 34 -3.10 2.61 1.74
C ARG A 34 -1.86 3.43 1.47
N LEU A 35 -1.26 3.30 0.28
CA LEU A 35 -0.08 4.04 -0.14
C LEU A 35 -0.48 5.18 -1.07
N ASP A 36 0.00 6.39 -0.75
CA ASP A 36 -0.08 7.56 -1.61
C ASP A 36 1.12 7.59 -2.56
N ASP A 37 0.92 8.00 -3.81
CA ASP A 37 1.98 8.10 -4.81
C ASP A 37 3.14 9.00 -4.42
N SER A 38 2.87 9.98 -3.56
CA SER A 38 3.83 10.96 -3.08
C SER A 38 4.56 10.56 -1.79
N ARG A 39 4.18 9.45 -1.15
CA ARG A 39 4.69 9.06 0.18
C ARG A 39 5.38 7.70 0.18
N PRO A 40 6.46 7.53 0.96
CA PRO A 40 7.16 6.25 1.05
C PRO A 40 6.46 5.21 1.94
N PHE A 41 5.50 5.63 2.78
CA PHE A 41 4.87 4.80 3.80
C PHE A 41 3.34 4.80 3.71
N TYR A 42 2.72 3.75 4.25
CA TYR A 42 1.27 3.61 4.32
C TYR A 42 0.63 4.66 5.24
N ARG A 43 -0.63 4.98 4.98
CA ARG A 43 -1.44 5.83 5.87
C ARG A 43 -2.08 5.00 6.97
N ALA A 44 -2.04 5.51 8.20
CA ALA A 44 -2.78 4.98 9.34
C ALA A 44 -3.59 6.10 10.02
N SER A 45 -4.80 5.77 10.50
CA SER A 45 -5.76 6.73 11.04
C SER A 45 -5.85 6.66 12.55
N LEU A 46 -5.89 7.84 13.19
CA LEU A 46 -6.27 8.03 14.59
C LEU A 46 -7.56 8.85 14.73
N ALA A 47 -8.48 8.71 13.77
CA ALA A 47 -9.75 9.43 13.80
C ALA A 47 -10.55 9.18 15.08
N GLY A 48 -11.14 10.27 15.60
CA GLY A 48 -11.95 10.22 16.83
C GLY A 48 -11.15 10.18 18.13
N VAL A 49 -9.83 10.39 18.07
CA VAL A 49 -8.95 10.48 19.25
C VAL A 49 -8.60 11.94 19.54
N ASP A 50 -8.93 12.42 20.74
CA ASP A 50 -8.78 13.84 21.12
C ASP A 50 -7.34 14.39 21.01
N TRP A 51 -6.35 13.51 21.10
CA TRP A 51 -4.92 13.85 21.01
C TRP A 51 -4.29 13.53 19.63
N ALA A 52 -5.09 13.13 18.65
CA ALA A 52 -4.61 12.69 17.34
C ALA A 52 -3.78 13.76 16.61
N GLU A 53 -4.20 15.03 16.65
CA GLU A 53 -3.55 16.09 15.89
C GLU A 53 -2.10 16.31 16.35
N ASP A 54 -1.89 16.48 17.66
CA ASP A 54 -0.56 16.66 18.25
C ASP A 54 0.31 15.43 18.00
N PHE A 55 -0.23 14.22 18.20
CA PHE A 55 0.49 12.98 17.96
C PHE A 55 0.90 12.84 16.50
N CYS A 56 -0.03 13.02 15.56
CA CYS A 56 0.25 12.88 14.12
C CYS A 56 1.30 13.89 13.67
N ARG A 57 1.22 15.14 14.16
CA ARG A 57 2.22 16.17 13.87
C ARG A 57 3.61 15.76 14.34
N ASP A 58 3.75 15.36 15.60
CA ASP A 58 5.04 15.03 16.18
C ASP A 58 5.62 13.72 15.60
N TYR A 59 4.78 12.71 15.39
CA TYR A 59 5.15 11.45 14.74
C TYR A 59 5.65 11.69 13.31
N ASN A 60 4.85 12.37 12.48
CA ASN A 60 5.20 12.58 11.07
C ASN A 60 6.45 13.46 10.94
N ALA A 61 6.62 14.47 11.80
CA ALA A 61 7.83 15.29 11.81
C ALA A 61 9.09 14.48 12.14
N GLU A 62 9.00 13.52 13.06
CA GLU A 62 10.11 12.62 13.35
C GLU A 62 10.40 11.66 12.19
N ILE A 63 9.37 11.10 11.54
CA ILE A 63 9.55 10.28 10.33
C ILE A 63 10.27 11.04 9.21
N GLU A 64 9.86 12.28 8.94
CA GLU A 64 10.54 13.12 7.94
C GLU A 64 12.01 13.39 8.33
N ALA A 65 12.30 13.61 9.61
CA ALA A 65 13.67 13.77 10.09
C ALA A 65 14.50 12.49 9.94
N LEU A 66 13.90 11.32 10.18
CA LEU A 66 14.53 10.01 9.96
C LEU A 66 14.83 9.78 8.48
N ILE A 67 13.89 10.09 7.58
CA ILE A 67 14.10 10.04 6.13
C ILE A 67 15.25 10.97 5.71
N ALA A 68 15.26 12.20 6.22
CA ALA A 68 16.30 13.17 5.87
C ALA A 68 17.70 12.73 6.34
N ARG A 69 17.78 12.05 7.49
CA ARG A 69 19.04 11.58 8.08
C ARG A 69 19.54 10.28 7.44
N ASP A 70 18.67 9.29 7.32
CA ASP A 70 19.04 7.91 7.00
C ASP A 70 18.64 7.49 5.57
N GLY A 71 17.85 8.32 4.88
CA GLY A 71 17.22 7.98 3.61
C GLY A 71 15.96 7.12 3.79
N ILE A 72 15.27 6.86 2.67
CA ILE A 72 14.11 5.96 2.66
C ILE A 72 14.62 4.51 2.65
N PRO A 73 14.25 3.67 3.64
CA PRO A 73 14.76 2.32 3.75
C PRO A 73 14.11 1.37 2.73
N ASP A 74 14.82 0.29 2.38
CA ASP A 74 14.37 -0.70 1.37
C ASP A 74 13.10 -1.47 1.79
N TRP A 75 12.79 -1.53 3.09
CA TRP A 75 11.56 -2.13 3.57
C TRP A 75 10.33 -1.25 3.33
N ALA A 76 10.51 0.06 3.09
CA ALA A 76 9.41 0.99 2.88
C ALA A 76 8.55 0.56 1.68
N PRO A 77 7.22 0.55 1.79
CA PRO A 77 6.35 0.12 0.69
C PRO A 77 6.56 0.95 -0.58
N GLY A 78 6.82 2.25 -0.47
CA GLY A 78 7.13 3.09 -1.64
C GLY A 78 8.41 2.72 -2.38
N LYS A 79 9.40 2.10 -1.72
CA LYS A 79 10.63 1.59 -2.37
C LYS A 79 10.40 0.26 -3.08
N ARG A 80 9.46 -0.53 -2.57
CA ARG A 80 9.09 -1.83 -3.13
C ARG A 80 7.97 -1.72 -4.15
N ARG A 81 7.38 -0.54 -4.34
CA ARG A 81 6.36 -0.34 -5.37
C ARG A 81 7.00 -0.37 -6.76
N PRO A 82 6.64 -1.33 -7.63
CA PRO A 82 7.02 -1.25 -9.05
C PRO A 82 6.39 -0.01 -9.71
N SER A 83 7.12 0.60 -10.64
CA SER A 83 6.60 1.66 -11.50
C SER A 83 5.53 1.12 -12.46
N ASP A 84 4.71 2.01 -13.03
CA ASP A 84 3.65 1.64 -13.97
C ASP A 84 4.17 0.80 -15.16
N ALA A 85 5.34 1.17 -15.69
CA ALA A 85 5.99 0.44 -16.77
C ALA A 85 6.47 -0.96 -16.33
N GLU A 86 6.97 -1.09 -15.09
CA GLU A 86 7.35 -2.39 -14.53
C GLU A 86 6.12 -3.26 -14.25
N CYS A 87 5.02 -2.69 -13.77
CA CYS A 87 3.76 -3.40 -13.58
C CYS A 87 3.25 -3.99 -14.89
N LEU A 88 3.28 -3.19 -15.96
CA LEU A 88 2.92 -3.64 -17.31
C LEU A 88 3.84 -4.77 -17.78
N ALA A 89 5.15 -4.59 -17.68
CA ALA A 89 6.11 -5.62 -18.07
C ALA A 89 5.93 -6.93 -17.27
N LEU A 90 5.63 -6.84 -15.97
CA LEU A 90 5.30 -7.98 -15.12
C LEU A 90 4.02 -8.67 -15.58
N LEU A 91 2.98 -7.91 -15.93
CA LEU A 91 1.73 -8.47 -16.45
C LEU A 91 1.87 -9.05 -17.86
N GLU A 92 2.76 -8.54 -18.70
CA GLU A 92 2.98 -9.08 -20.04
C GLU A 92 3.81 -10.38 -19.98
N ALA A 93 4.95 -10.34 -19.29
CA ALA A 93 5.91 -11.44 -19.25
C ALA A 93 5.63 -12.48 -18.15
N GLY A 94 4.83 -12.12 -17.14
CA GLY A 94 4.63 -12.93 -15.95
C GLY A 94 3.78 -14.16 -16.20
N GLU A 95 4.25 -15.29 -15.64
CA GLU A 95 3.43 -16.47 -15.40
C GLU A 95 2.38 -16.15 -14.31
N PRO A 96 1.18 -16.73 -14.39
CA PRO A 96 0.18 -16.60 -13.34
C PRO A 96 0.77 -16.96 -11.97
N ALA A 97 0.47 -16.14 -10.96
CA ALA A 97 0.92 -16.39 -9.60
C ALA A 97 0.50 -17.80 -9.14
N GLY A 98 1.48 -18.56 -8.64
CA GLY A 98 1.27 -19.87 -8.02
C GLY A 98 0.68 -19.74 -6.61
N ASP A 99 1.26 -20.44 -5.64
CA ASP A 99 0.84 -20.29 -4.25
C ASP A 99 1.37 -18.98 -3.65
N LEU A 100 0.45 -18.14 -3.16
CA LEU A 100 0.72 -16.84 -2.56
C LEU A 100 0.75 -16.89 -1.02
N GLY A 101 0.57 -18.06 -0.42
CA GLY A 101 0.61 -18.24 1.03
C GLY A 101 -0.37 -17.31 1.75
N GLU A 102 0.14 -16.51 2.69
CA GLU A 102 -0.66 -15.58 3.51
C GLU A 102 -1.34 -14.48 2.69
N ALA A 103 -0.76 -14.07 1.55
CA ALA A 103 -1.37 -13.08 0.67
C ALA A 103 -2.58 -13.62 -0.11
N ARG A 104 -2.82 -14.94 -0.10
CA ARG A 104 -3.99 -15.55 -0.74
C ARG A 104 -5.30 -15.00 -0.18
N ALA A 105 -5.39 -14.77 1.13
CA ALA A 105 -6.61 -14.26 1.75
C ALA A 105 -6.88 -12.80 1.35
N LEU A 106 -5.84 -11.96 1.32
CA LEU A 106 -5.93 -10.58 0.86
C LEU A 106 -6.32 -10.53 -0.62
N LEU A 107 -5.66 -11.34 -1.46
CA LEU A 107 -6.00 -11.46 -2.87
C LEU A 107 -7.46 -11.90 -3.04
N GLN A 108 -7.90 -12.94 -2.35
CA GLN A 108 -9.27 -13.43 -2.49
C GLN A 108 -10.29 -12.36 -2.10
N ARG A 109 -10.07 -11.64 -0.99
CA ARG A 109 -10.92 -10.51 -0.59
C ARG A 109 -11.02 -9.46 -1.69
N VAL A 110 -9.88 -9.07 -2.25
CA VAL A 110 -9.79 -8.10 -3.33
C VAL A 110 -10.51 -8.58 -4.60
N LEU A 111 -10.33 -9.85 -4.96
CA LEU A 111 -11.02 -10.46 -6.10
C LEU A 111 -12.54 -10.56 -5.88
N ASP A 112 -12.99 -10.93 -4.68
CA ASP A 112 -14.40 -11.04 -4.32
C ASP A 112 -15.09 -9.66 -4.37
N GLU A 113 -14.42 -8.62 -3.87
CA GLU A 113 -14.89 -7.23 -3.96
C GLU A 113 -15.11 -6.78 -5.42
N TRP A 114 -14.38 -7.38 -6.38
CA TRP A 114 -14.35 -6.97 -7.79
C TRP A 114 -15.00 -7.95 -8.75
N ALA A 115 -15.50 -9.08 -8.28
CA ALA A 115 -16.03 -10.15 -9.13
C ALA A 115 -17.12 -9.68 -10.11
N TRP A 116 -17.87 -8.63 -9.76
CA TRP A 116 -18.93 -8.05 -10.59
C TRP A 116 -18.43 -6.99 -11.60
N ALA A 117 -17.22 -6.47 -11.44
CA ALA A 117 -16.70 -5.31 -12.18
C ALA A 117 -15.75 -5.68 -13.33
N THR A 118 -15.37 -6.95 -13.46
CA THR A 118 -14.36 -7.41 -14.42
C THR A 118 -14.99 -8.10 -15.63
N ARG A 119 -14.46 -7.80 -16.83
CA ARG A 119 -14.92 -8.41 -18.08
C ARG A 119 -14.44 -9.85 -18.24
N GLU A 120 -13.22 -10.09 -17.77
CA GLU A 120 -12.46 -11.32 -17.90
C GLU A 120 -11.76 -11.62 -16.57
N PRO A 121 -11.40 -12.89 -16.29
CA PRO A 121 -10.61 -13.22 -15.10
C PRO A 121 -9.33 -12.37 -15.03
N PRO A 122 -9.04 -11.73 -13.90
CA PRO A 122 -7.86 -10.88 -13.79
C PRO A 122 -6.58 -11.70 -13.91
N LYS A 123 -5.57 -11.11 -14.54
CA LYS A 123 -4.21 -11.67 -14.57
C LYS A 123 -3.51 -11.28 -13.27
N VAL A 124 -2.99 -12.27 -12.56
CA VAL A 124 -2.30 -12.08 -11.27
C VAL A 124 -0.86 -12.54 -11.40
N VAL A 125 0.10 -11.70 -11.04
CA VAL A 125 1.53 -11.98 -11.09
C VAL A 125 2.15 -11.65 -9.73
N PHE A 126 3.10 -12.47 -9.29
CA PHE A 126 3.84 -12.22 -8.05
C PHE A 126 5.28 -11.81 -8.34
N ASP A 127 5.66 -10.60 -7.91
CA ASP A 127 7.04 -10.16 -7.87
C ASP A 127 7.65 -10.50 -6.50
N ALA A 128 8.36 -11.62 -6.44
CA ALA A 128 9.02 -12.09 -5.23
C ALA A 128 10.12 -11.15 -4.73
N ALA A 129 10.81 -10.44 -5.63
CA ALA A 129 11.89 -9.54 -5.26
C ALA A 129 11.36 -8.33 -4.46
N ARG A 130 10.17 -7.86 -4.81
CA ARG A 130 9.49 -6.74 -4.11
C ARG A 130 8.48 -7.21 -3.06
N SER A 131 8.15 -8.50 -3.05
CA SER A 131 7.06 -9.08 -2.27
C SER A 131 5.73 -8.38 -2.58
N VAL A 132 5.43 -8.20 -3.86
CA VAL A 132 4.23 -7.50 -4.35
C VAL A 132 3.47 -8.40 -5.31
N VAL A 133 2.14 -8.44 -5.17
CA VAL A 133 1.24 -9.04 -6.16
C VAL A 133 0.70 -7.94 -7.06
N VAL A 134 0.83 -8.14 -8.37
CA VAL A 134 0.31 -7.27 -9.43
C VAL A 134 -0.93 -7.93 -10.02
N ILE A 135 -2.04 -7.21 -10.05
CA ILE A 135 -3.32 -7.69 -10.57
C ILE A 135 -3.71 -6.78 -11.73
N GLY A 136 -3.71 -7.30 -12.95
CA GLY A 136 -4.24 -6.64 -14.13
C GLY A 136 -5.68 -7.07 -14.38
N ARG A 137 -6.59 -6.11 -14.54
CA ARG A 137 -8.01 -6.39 -14.84
C ARG A 137 -8.56 -5.44 -15.90
N THR A 138 -9.53 -5.95 -16.65
CA THR A 138 -10.30 -5.15 -17.62
C THR A 138 -11.68 -4.87 -17.05
N ILE A 139 -12.06 -3.60 -16.97
CA ILE A 139 -13.35 -3.18 -16.41
C ILE A 139 -14.47 -3.47 -17.42
N ALA A 140 -15.50 -4.17 -16.98
CA ALA A 140 -16.58 -4.64 -17.85
C ALA A 140 -17.37 -3.50 -18.50
N SER A 141 -17.61 -2.42 -17.77
CA SER A 141 -18.44 -1.29 -18.20
C SER A 141 -17.72 -0.33 -19.15
N SER A 142 -16.42 -0.09 -18.95
CA SER A 142 -15.64 0.89 -19.73
C SER A 142 -14.63 0.25 -20.70
N GLY A 143 -14.23 -1.00 -20.47
CA GLY A 143 -13.13 -1.64 -21.19
C GLY A 143 -11.74 -1.14 -20.80
N GLU A 144 -11.64 -0.27 -19.78
CA GLU A 144 -10.36 0.24 -19.29
C GLU A 144 -9.56 -0.85 -18.58
N VAL A 145 -8.23 -0.73 -18.62
CA VAL A 145 -7.33 -1.65 -17.93
C VAL A 145 -6.84 -1.00 -16.65
N TRP A 146 -7.06 -1.70 -15.56
CA TRP A 146 -6.75 -1.28 -14.20
C TRP A 146 -5.68 -2.23 -13.63
N ILE A 147 -4.69 -1.66 -12.94
CA ILE A 147 -3.65 -2.42 -12.24
C ILE A 147 -3.76 -2.15 -10.75
N ASP A 148 -3.79 -3.22 -9.97
CA ASP A 148 -3.80 -3.16 -8.53
C ASP A 148 -2.58 -3.83 -7.94
N LEU A 149 -2.03 -3.24 -6.88
CA LEU A 149 -0.86 -3.73 -6.19
C LEU A 149 -1.19 -4.12 -4.76
N LEU A 150 -0.88 -5.36 -4.39
CA LEU A 150 -0.99 -5.85 -3.02
C LEU A 150 0.40 -6.08 -2.45
N ASP A 151 0.64 -5.59 -1.25
CA ASP A 151 1.87 -5.83 -0.52
C ASP A 151 1.77 -7.10 0.31
N VAL A 152 2.53 -8.12 -0.08
CA VAL A 152 2.56 -9.41 0.63
C VAL A 152 3.25 -9.25 1.98
N ARG A 153 4.25 -8.37 2.09
CA ARG A 153 4.99 -8.17 3.33
C ARG A 153 4.16 -7.44 4.39
N GLY A 154 3.46 -6.39 3.97
CA GLY A 154 2.60 -5.58 4.84
C GLY A 154 1.21 -6.19 5.06
N GLY A 155 0.76 -7.07 4.17
CA GLY A 155 -0.62 -7.57 4.17
C GLY A 155 -1.64 -6.49 3.77
N GLU A 156 -1.22 -5.51 2.98
CA GLU A 156 -1.99 -4.29 2.70
C GLU A 156 -2.27 -4.10 1.20
N TYR A 157 -3.38 -3.43 0.89
CA TYR A 157 -3.64 -2.94 -0.46
C TYR A 157 -2.81 -1.67 -0.69
N MET A 158 -1.83 -1.77 -1.58
CA MET A 158 -0.85 -0.73 -1.79
C MET A 158 -1.45 0.45 -2.55
N CYS A 159 -1.68 0.27 -3.86
CA CYS A 159 -2.21 1.33 -4.72
C CYS A 159 -2.91 0.77 -5.95
N HIS A 160 -3.54 1.69 -6.68
CA HIS A 160 -4.29 1.44 -7.89
C HIS A 160 -3.74 2.32 -9.02
N LEU A 161 -3.60 1.76 -10.23
CA LEU A 161 -3.15 2.47 -11.43
C LEU A 161 -4.23 2.35 -12.51
N GLU A 162 -4.71 3.49 -12.99
CA GLU A 162 -5.63 3.57 -14.12
C GLU A 162 -4.84 3.76 -15.41
N LEU A 163 -4.85 2.75 -16.29
CA LEU A 163 -4.26 2.90 -17.62
C LEU A 163 -5.28 3.53 -18.56
N LYS A 164 -5.06 4.80 -18.90
CA LYS A 164 -5.86 5.47 -19.93
C LYS A 164 -5.48 4.89 -21.31
N PRO A 165 -6.46 4.52 -22.16
CA PRO A 165 -6.16 4.18 -23.54
C PRO A 165 -5.51 5.37 -24.23
N GLY A 166 -4.35 5.13 -24.86
CA GLY A 166 -3.64 6.10 -25.69
C GLY A 166 -4.25 6.26 -27.08
#